data_AF-A0A1R1PGA0-F1
#
_entry.id   AF-A0A1R1PGA0-F1
#
_cell.length_a   1.000
_cell.length_b   1.000
_cell.length_c   1.000
_cell.angle_alpha   90.00
_cell.angle_beta   90.00
_cell.angle_gamma   90.00
#
_symmetry.space_group_name_H-M   'P 1'
#
loop_
_entity.id
_entity.type
_entity.pdbx_description
1 polymer ?
#
loop_
_entity_poly.entity_id
_entity_poly.type
_entity_poly.pdbx_seq_one_letter_code
_entity_poly.pdbx_strand_id
1 'polypeptide(L)'
;MDDEDRPRRRKVRKLKFELFNAVGCFGASTIAYAKPNKCYSAANFAAVRMSCVNNNKGAMMFCSEANCTGKCFVVPRSAGSDINGIYYQIGNKAATSYSWIAPYF
;
A
#
# COMPACT_ATOMS: atom_id res chain seq x y z
N MET A 1 42.51 14.45 -11.27
CA MET A 1 41.70 13.21 -11.37
C MET A 1 41.33 12.85 -9.94
N ASP A 2 40.19 12.20 -9.73
CA ASP A 2 39.53 11.91 -8.44
C ASP A 2 38.40 12.88 -8.04
N ASP A 3 37.30 12.81 -8.81
CA ASP A 3 35.96 13.11 -8.30
C ASP A 3 35.19 11.79 -8.27
N GLU A 4 35.46 11.07 -7.18
CA GLU A 4 34.97 9.75 -6.82
C GLU A 4 33.43 9.73 -6.75
N ASP A 5 32.84 8.92 -7.64
CA ASP A 5 31.62 8.13 -7.47
C ASP A 5 30.66 8.57 -6.34
N ARG A 6 30.01 9.74 -6.50
CA ARG A 6 28.86 10.07 -5.65
C ARG A 6 27.75 9.08 -6.00
N PRO A 7 27.37 8.11 -5.13
CA PRO A 7 26.32 7.18 -5.46
C PRO A 7 25.06 7.99 -5.73
N ARG A 8 24.58 7.95 -6.98
CA ARG A 8 23.32 8.58 -7.37
C ARG A 8 22.24 7.99 -6.46
N ARG A 9 21.88 8.70 -5.39
CA ARG A 9 20.84 8.28 -4.43
C ARG A 9 19.59 7.94 -5.23
N ARG A 10 19.38 6.65 -5.50
CA ARG A 10 18.28 6.17 -6.33
C ARG A 10 17.02 6.59 -5.60
N LYS A 11 16.29 7.56 -6.15
CA LYS A 11 15.09 8.12 -5.52
C LYS A 11 14.10 6.97 -5.33
N VAL A 12 13.93 6.54 -4.07
CA VAL A 12 13.03 5.44 -3.73
C VAL A 12 11.63 5.84 -4.17
N ARG A 13 11.09 5.16 -5.19
CA ARG A 13 9.74 5.40 -5.68
C ARG A 13 8.78 5.12 -4.54
N LYS A 14 7.87 6.06 -4.28
CA LYS A 14 6.80 5.90 -3.29
C LYS A 14 5.52 5.54 -4.03
N LEU A 15 4.80 4.55 -3.52
CA LEU A 15 3.46 4.22 -4.01
C LEU A 15 2.46 5.14 -3.34
N LYS A 16 1.61 5.81 -4.13
CA LYS A 16 0.54 6.65 -3.60
C LYS A 16 -0.66 5.76 -3.30
N PHE A 17 -1.15 5.85 -2.08
CA PHE A 17 -2.38 5.25 -1.58
C PHE A 17 -3.44 6.32 -1.45
N GLU A 18 -4.62 6.00 -1.90
CA GLU A 18 -5.84 6.73 -1.61
C GLU A 18 -6.75 5.77 -0.86
N LEU A 19 -6.91 6.01 0.43
CA LEU A 19 -7.60 5.13 1.37
C LEU A 19 -9.03 5.61 1.55
N PHE A 20 -10.01 4.74 1.33
CA PHE A 20 -11.43 5.05 1.46
C PHE A 20 -12.02 4.30 2.64
N ASN A 21 -12.81 4.98 3.47
CA ASN A 21 -13.51 4.36 4.61
C ASN A 21 -14.64 3.42 4.15
N ALA A 22 -15.25 3.71 3.00
CA ALA A 22 -16.30 2.89 2.41
C ALA A 22 -15.76 1.88 1.38
N VAL A 23 -16.53 0.83 1.14
CA VAL A 23 -16.29 -0.10 0.03
C VAL A 23 -16.57 0.62 -1.30
N GLY A 24 -15.76 0.36 -2.33
CA GLY A 24 -16.04 0.83 -3.71
C GLY A 24 -15.15 1.95 -4.23
N CYS A 25 -14.19 2.47 -3.45
CA CYS A 25 -13.33 3.60 -3.85
C CYS A 25 -14.13 4.88 -4.23
N PHE A 26 -15.19 5.18 -3.47
CA PHE A 26 -16.00 6.38 -3.64
C PHE A 26 -16.02 7.22 -2.35
N GLY A 27 -16.29 8.52 -2.47
CA GLY A 27 -16.43 9.43 -1.34
C GLY A 27 -15.11 9.96 -0.78
N ALA A 28 -15.12 10.37 0.49
CA ALA A 28 -13.95 10.96 1.14
C ALA A 28 -12.80 9.95 1.27
N SER A 29 -11.60 10.40 0.92
CA SER A 29 -10.39 9.58 0.95
C SER A 29 -9.26 10.28 1.67
N THR A 30 -8.32 9.49 2.20
CA THR A 30 -7.06 9.98 2.75
C THR A 30 -5.91 9.56 1.85
N ILE A 31 -5.07 10.52 1.46
CA ILE A 31 -3.89 10.23 0.65
C ILE A 31 -2.71 9.89 1.56
N ALA A 32 -2.01 8.81 1.24
CA ALA A 32 -0.76 8.41 1.89
C ALA A 32 0.28 7.95 0.88
N TYR A 33 1.55 7.91 1.30
CA TYR A 33 2.67 7.49 0.46
C TYR A 33 3.48 6.40 1.15
N ALA A 34 3.51 5.22 0.56
CA ALA A 34 4.27 4.08 1.10
C ALA A 34 5.62 3.94 0.41
N LYS A 35 6.66 3.69 1.21
CA LYS A 35 7.90 3.10 0.70
C LYS A 35 7.73 1.57 0.63
N PRO A 36 8.47 0.89 -0.26
CA PRO A 36 8.55 -0.56 -0.28
C PRO A 36 8.91 -1.16 1.07
N ASN A 37 8.33 -2.32 1.37
CA ASN A 37 8.70 -3.21 2.49
C ASN A 37 8.65 -2.52 3.86
N LYS A 38 7.73 -1.57 4.03
CA LYS A 38 7.43 -0.92 5.30
C LYS A 38 5.96 -1.07 5.63
N CYS A 39 5.65 -1.20 6.91
CA CYS A 39 4.29 -1.17 7.40
C CYS A 39 3.92 0.27 7.80
N TYR A 40 2.68 0.64 7.50
CA TYR A 40 2.11 1.93 7.85
C TYR A 40 0.75 1.72 8.50
N SER A 41 0.50 2.41 9.61
CA SER A 41 -0.83 2.50 10.22
C SER A 41 -1.63 3.64 9.56
N ALA A 42 -2.94 3.47 9.52
CA ALA A 42 -3.89 4.44 8.98
C ALA A 42 -5.17 4.47 9.81
N ALA A 43 -5.96 5.52 9.62
CA ALA A 43 -7.37 5.48 9.98
C ALA A 43 -8.08 4.36 9.21
N ASN A 44 -9.20 3.89 9.76
CA ASN A 44 -10.00 2.80 9.20
C ASN A 44 -10.30 2.98 7.71
N PHE A 45 -10.02 1.95 6.91
CA PHE A 45 -10.29 1.93 5.48
C PHE A 45 -10.84 0.57 5.02
N ALA A 46 -11.68 0.58 3.99
CA ALA A 46 -12.33 -0.61 3.41
C ALA A 46 -12.01 -0.80 1.92
N ALA A 47 -11.50 0.23 1.26
CA ALA A 47 -11.04 0.19 -0.13
C ALA A 47 -9.82 1.09 -0.32
N VAL A 48 -9.05 0.79 -1.37
CA VAL A 48 -7.80 1.47 -1.68
C VAL A 48 -7.65 1.68 -3.18
N ARG A 49 -7.26 2.89 -3.58
CA ARG A 49 -6.75 3.18 -4.92
C ARG A 49 -5.26 3.46 -4.88
N MET A 50 -4.53 2.96 -5.86
CA MET A 50 -3.08 3.01 -5.92
C MET A 50 -2.60 3.66 -7.21
N SER A 51 -1.61 4.55 -7.10
CA SER A 51 -1.06 5.28 -8.25
C SER A 51 0.42 5.64 -8.06
N CYS A 52 1.01 6.33 -9.04
CA CYS A 52 2.41 6.81 -9.08
C CYS A 52 3.51 5.74 -9.25
N VAL A 53 3.18 4.46 -9.31
CA VAL A 53 4.12 3.37 -9.62
C VAL A 53 3.51 2.45 -10.67
N ASN A 54 4.09 2.41 -11.86
CA ASN A 54 3.65 1.56 -12.98
C ASN A 54 4.11 0.09 -12.86
N ASN A 55 4.85 -0.25 -11.80
CA ASN A 55 5.28 -1.63 -11.60
C ASN A 55 4.15 -2.43 -10.96
N ASN A 56 3.55 -3.33 -11.75
CA ASN A 56 2.63 -4.37 -11.31
C ASN A 56 3.31 -5.50 -10.50
N LYS A 57 4.55 -5.25 -10.03
CA LYS A 57 5.37 -6.22 -9.31
C LYS A 57 5.22 -6.02 -7.80
N GLY A 58 5.27 -7.14 -7.09
CA GLY A 58 5.09 -7.19 -5.65
C GLY A 58 3.63 -7.42 -5.25
N ALA A 59 3.36 -7.26 -3.97
CA ALA A 59 2.07 -7.47 -3.36
C ALA A 59 1.68 -6.30 -2.48
N MET A 60 0.39 -6.21 -2.24
CA MET A 60 -0.21 -5.30 -1.31
C MET A 60 -0.76 -6.09 -0.15
N MET A 61 -0.45 -5.64 1.05
CA MET A 61 -0.97 -6.23 2.28
C MET A 61 -1.79 -5.18 3.02
N PHE A 62 -2.97 -5.58 3.48
CA PHE A 62 -3.88 -4.75 4.28
C PHE A 62 -4.32 -5.55 5.49
N CYS A 63 -4.21 -5.01 6.69
CA CYS A 63 -4.48 -5.76 7.92
C CYS A 63 -5.47 -5.05 8.85
N SER A 64 -6.18 -5.85 9.65
CA SER A 64 -7.20 -5.39 10.59
C SER A 64 -6.65 -4.71 11.85
N GLU A 65 -5.35 -4.82 12.11
CA GLU A 65 -4.68 -4.20 13.26
C GLU A 65 -3.52 -3.31 12.82
N ALA A 66 -3.00 -2.48 13.73
CA ALA A 66 -1.83 -1.65 13.49
C ALA A 66 -0.57 -2.50 13.27
N ASN A 67 0.50 -1.91 12.73
CA ASN A 67 1.79 -2.60 12.53
C ASN A 67 1.70 -3.87 11.68
N CYS A 68 0.69 -4.00 10.81
CA CYS A 68 0.51 -5.12 9.89
C CYS A 68 0.33 -6.47 10.59
N THR A 69 -0.40 -6.47 11.72
CA THR A 69 -0.77 -7.67 12.49
C THR A 69 -2.26 -8.00 12.35
N GLY A 70 -2.70 -9.06 13.04
CA GLY A 70 -4.07 -9.52 13.01
C GLY A 70 -4.41 -10.25 11.71
N LYS A 71 -5.61 -10.03 11.18
CA LYS A 71 -6.05 -10.65 9.92
C LYS A 71 -5.64 -9.77 8.75
N CYS A 72 -4.83 -10.33 7.86
CA CYS A 72 -4.30 -9.63 6.70
C CYS A 72 -4.87 -10.20 5.39
N PHE A 73 -5.20 -9.30 4.47
CA PHE A 73 -5.50 -9.61 3.08
C PHE A 73 -4.31 -9.21 2.22
N VAL A 74 -3.77 -10.17 1.48
CA VAL A 74 -2.62 -9.97 0.59
C VAL A 74 -3.09 -10.18 -0.85
N VAL A 75 -2.81 -9.21 -1.71
CA VAL A 75 -3.20 -9.24 -3.13
C VAL A 75 -2.01 -8.85 -4.00
N PRO A 76 -1.75 -9.52 -5.12
CA PRO A 76 -0.68 -9.13 -6.03
C PRO A 76 -0.95 -7.71 -6.57
N ARG A 77 0.09 -6.91 -6.76
CA ARG A 77 -0.05 -5.54 -7.29
C ARG A 77 -0.63 -5.51 -8.71
N SER A 78 -0.49 -6.61 -9.44
CA SER A 78 -1.06 -6.85 -10.77
C SER A 78 -2.58 -7.04 -10.78
N ALA A 79 -3.24 -7.25 -9.63
CA ALA A 79 -4.69 -7.45 -9.58
C ALA A 79 -5.48 -6.20 -10.00
N GLY A 80 -4.87 -5.02 -9.90
CA GLY A 80 -5.51 -3.77 -10.31
C GLY A 80 -4.97 -2.58 -9.53
N SER A 81 -5.31 -1.37 -10.00
CA SER A 81 -5.01 -0.14 -9.27
C SER A 81 -6.00 0.12 -8.12
N ASP A 82 -7.19 -0.48 -8.18
CA ASP A 82 -8.23 -0.35 -7.18
C ASP A 82 -8.43 -1.71 -6.49
N ILE A 83 -8.31 -1.73 -5.16
CA ILE A 83 -8.60 -2.88 -4.33
C ILE A 83 -9.85 -2.55 -3.52
N ASN A 84 -10.94 -3.23 -3.88
CA ASN A 84 -12.23 -3.11 -3.23
C ASN A 84 -12.48 -4.33 -2.33
N GLY A 85 -13.36 -4.15 -1.34
CA GLY A 85 -13.85 -5.24 -0.50
C GLY A 85 -12.83 -5.77 0.51
N ILE A 86 -11.81 -4.98 0.87
CA ILE A 86 -10.82 -5.35 1.90
C ILE A 86 -11.55 -5.74 3.20
N TYR A 87 -12.60 -4.99 3.53
CA TYR A 87 -13.48 -5.23 4.68
C TYR A 87 -13.96 -6.68 4.79
N TYR A 88 -14.44 -7.27 3.70
CA TYR A 88 -14.94 -8.64 3.66
C TYR A 88 -13.80 -9.66 3.81
N GLN A 89 -12.64 -9.38 3.21
CA GLN A 89 -11.49 -10.29 3.23
C GLN A 89 -10.87 -10.42 4.63
N ILE A 90 -10.90 -9.36 5.43
CA ILE A 90 -10.34 -9.36 6.80
C ILE A 90 -11.39 -9.59 7.90
N GLY A 91 -12.51 -10.23 7.56
CA GLY A 91 -13.51 -10.70 8.53
C GLY A 91 -14.50 -9.63 8.97
N ASN A 92 -15.01 -8.85 8.02
CA ASN A 92 -15.98 -7.76 8.26
C ASN A 92 -15.45 -6.70 9.22
N LYS A 93 -14.19 -6.33 9.05
CA LYS A 93 -13.52 -5.29 9.82
C LYS A 93 -12.85 -4.31 8.87
N ALA A 94 -12.77 -3.04 9.25
CA ALA A 94 -11.96 -2.09 8.51
C ALA A 94 -10.48 -2.43 8.68
N ALA A 95 -9.68 -2.18 7.64
CA ALA A 95 -8.24 -2.27 7.73
C ALA A 95 -7.69 -1.03 8.43
N THR A 96 -6.65 -1.20 9.22
CA THR A 96 -5.98 -0.14 9.99
C THR A 96 -4.50 -0.05 9.70
N SER A 97 -3.96 -0.96 8.88
CA SER A 97 -2.59 -0.88 8.41
C SER A 97 -2.42 -1.45 7.02
N TYR A 98 -1.36 -1.02 6.34
CA TYR A 98 -1.03 -1.46 4.99
C TYR A 98 0.49 -1.53 4.76
N SER A 99 0.88 -2.35 3.80
CA SER A 99 2.26 -2.45 3.32
C SER A 99 2.31 -2.72 1.81
N TRP A 100 3.21 -2.02 1.13
CA TRP A 100 3.61 -2.36 -0.23
C TRP A 100 4.84 -3.27 -0.19
N ILE A 101 4.62 -4.54 -0.44
CA ILE A 101 5.67 -5.57 -0.48
C ILE A 101 6.25 -5.56 -1.89
N ALA A 102 7.38 -4.89 -2.11
CA ALA A 102 8.04 -4.88 -3.40
C ALA A 102 9.21 -5.89 -3.39
N PRO A 103 9.42 -6.65 -4.47
CA PRO A 103 10.58 -7.52 -4.58
C PRO A 103 11.87 -6.68 -4.50
N TYR A 104 12.86 -7.22 -3.79
CA TYR A 104 14.21 -6.65 -3.76
C TYR A 104 14.80 -6.75 -5.18
N PHE A 105 15.21 -5.62 -5.75
CA PHE A 105 15.95 -5.53 -7.01
C PHE A 105 17.28 -4.84 -6.76
#